data_AF-A0A0D0Q9M9-F1
#
_entry.id   AF-A0A0D0Q9M9-F1
#
_cell.length_a   1.000
_cell.length_b   1.000
_cell.length_c   1.000
_cell.angle_alpha   90.00
_cell.angle_beta   90.00
_cell.angle_gamma   90.00
#
_symmetry.space_group_name_H-M   'P 1'
#
loop_
_entity.id
_entity.type
_entity.pdbx_description
1 polymer ?
#
loop_
_entity_poly.entity_id
_entity_poly.type
_entity_poly.pdbx_seq_one_letter_code
_entity_poly.pdbx_strand_id
1 'polypeptide(L)'
;MPGRLLPAAAIGGDNGPVRRTGLTGRRLLTWIALLMLLPCLGVLLRLRRAARRVRALALVLAVGAGAAGSAQLATGGAEPPGRMVVAADGLHLRTCPDTACGSLGVLSRGTEVAVREARGVWVRVGAPADAACAGGESGLVQTGRRACRPDNGIENGRVAPWVHSGHLAPAPGGTGASVR
;
A
#
# COMPACT_ATOMS: atom_id res chain seq x y z
N MET A 1 62.57 18.12 21.66
CA MET A 1 63.06 17.26 22.75
C MET A 1 62.35 15.91 22.65
N PRO A 2 63.10 14.80 22.58
CA PRO A 2 62.60 13.48 22.19
C PRO A 2 62.06 12.66 23.38
N GLY A 3 61.18 11.70 23.05
CA GLY A 3 61.23 10.33 23.56
C GLY A 3 60.87 10.07 25.02
N ARG A 4 59.74 9.38 25.24
CA ARG A 4 59.62 8.41 26.34
C ARG A 4 58.87 7.17 25.88
N LEU A 5 59.64 6.10 25.72
CA LEU A 5 59.27 4.71 25.54
C LEU A 5 59.17 4.02 26.91
N LEU A 6 58.33 2.97 26.95
CA LEU A 6 58.27 1.81 27.89
C LEU A 6 57.46 1.95 29.20
N PRO A 7 56.97 0.82 29.79
CA PRO A 7 57.16 -0.58 29.40
C PRO A 7 55.88 -1.44 29.23
N ALA A 8 56.09 -2.58 28.57
CA ALA A 8 55.22 -3.74 28.56
C ALA A 8 55.22 -4.44 29.93
N ALA A 9 54.04 -4.87 30.38
CA ALA A 9 53.89 -5.79 31.51
C ALA A 9 53.16 -7.05 31.04
N ALA A 10 53.88 -8.17 31.12
CA ALA A 10 53.42 -9.52 30.88
C ALA A 10 53.31 -10.23 32.23
N ILE A 11 52.11 -10.62 32.68
CA ILE A 11 51.88 -11.61 33.77
C ILE A 11 50.39 -12.02 33.63
N GLY A 12 49.94 -13.28 33.69
CA GLY A 12 50.54 -14.58 33.88
C GLY A 12 49.46 -15.63 33.60
N GLY A 13 49.88 -16.85 33.31
CA GLY A 13 48.98 -17.96 33.03
C GLY A 13 48.32 -18.52 34.29
N ASP A 14 47.03 -18.78 34.20
CA ASP A 14 46.28 -19.59 35.17
C ASP A 14 45.59 -20.72 34.39
N ASN A 15 46.30 -21.84 34.23
CA ASN A 15 45.77 -23.06 33.66
C ASN A 15 45.09 -23.88 34.78
N GLY A 16 43.90 -23.44 35.17
CA GLY A 16 43.02 -24.24 36.03
C GLY A 16 42.48 -25.47 35.29
N PRO A 17 42.30 -26.62 35.96
CA PRO A 17 41.79 -27.83 35.32
C PRO A 17 40.33 -27.64 34.91
N VAL A 18 40.11 -27.58 33.59
CA VAL A 18 38.77 -27.60 32.98
C VAL A 18 38.09 -28.92 33.35
N ARG A 19 37.22 -28.88 34.36
CA ARG A 19 36.31 -29.98 34.69
C ARG A 19 35.36 -30.18 33.51
N ARG A 20 35.68 -31.15 32.66
CA ARG A 20 34.76 -31.67 31.63
C ARG A 20 33.60 -32.36 32.34
N THR A 21 32.54 -31.61 32.62
CA THR A 21 31.24 -32.20 32.92
C THR A 21 30.73 -32.87 31.66
N GLY A 22 30.83 -34.20 31.61
CA GLY A 22 30.26 -35.02 30.56
C GLY A 22 28.74 -34.82 30.50
N LEU A 23 28.30 -33.97 29.57
CA LEU A 23 26.91 -33.92 29.16
C LEU A 23 26.63 -35.21 28.38
N THR A 24 26.13 -36.20 29.12
CA THR A 24 25.62 -37.49 28.62
C THR A 24 24.95 -37.33 27.25
N GLY A 25 25.56 -37.93 26.21
CA GLY A 25 25.17 -37.78 24.79
C GLY A 25 23.73 -38.15 24.43
N ARG A 26 22.97 -38.74 25.37
CA ARG A 26 21.53 -38.98 25.21
C ARG A 26 20.67 -37.71 25.27
N ARG A 27 21.09 -36.67 26.00
CA ARG A 27 20.30 -35.42 26.09
C ARG A 27 20.49 -34.52 24.86
N LEU A 28 21.66 -34.54 24.22
CA LEU A 28 21.95 -33.69 23.06
C LEU A 28 21.16 -34.12 21.81
N LEU A 29 21.02 -35.44 21.59
CA LEU A 29 20.25 -35.99 20.46
C LEU A 29 18.76 -35.64 20.54
N THR A 30 18.16 -35.62 21.75
CA THR A 30 16.77 -35.21 21.93
C THR A 30 16.56 -33.71 21.65
N TRP A 31 17.55 -32.85 21.94
CA TRP A 31 17.47 -31.42 21.65
C TRP A 31 17.63 -31.11 20.15
N ILE A 32 18.51 -31.82 19.45
CA ILE A 32 18.67 -31.68 17.99
C ILE A 32 17.42 -32.17 17.25
N ALA A 33 16.84 -33.29 17.66
CA ALA A 33 15.57 -33.78 17.09
C ALA A 33 14.41 -32.77 17.29
N LEU A 34 14.34 -32.12 18.47
CA LEU A 34 13.33 -31.09 18.75
C LEU A 34 13.52 -29.82 17.90
N LEU A 35 14.78 -29.41 17.67
CA LEU A 35 15.12 -28.27 16.81
C LEU A 35 14.79 -28.51 15.33
N MET A 36 14.93 -29.75 14.84
CA MET A 36 14.59 -30.13 13.46
C MET A 36 13.07 -30.30 13.23
N LEU A 37 12.27 -30.48 14.28
CA LEU A 37 10.81 -30.58 14.20
C LEU A 37 10.10 -29.21 14.21
N LEU A 38 10.74 -28.16 14.74
CA LEU A 38 10.21 -26.78 14.77
C LEU A 38 9.91 -26.17 13.38
N PRO A 39 10.77 -26.30 12.35
CA PRO A 39 10.45 -25.79 11.00
C PRO A 39 9.29 -26.57 10.36
N CYS A 40 9.19 -27.89 10.59
CA CYS A 40 8.05 -28.70 10.15
C CYS A 40 6.74 -28.26 10.83
N LEU A 41 6.75 -27.96 12.13
CA LEU A 41 5.57 -27.45 12.84
C LEU A 41 5.16 -26.06 12.31
N GLY A 42 6.12 -25.19 11.99
CA GLY A 42 5.86 -23.88 11.39
C GLY A 42 5.21 -23.96 10.01
N VAL A 43 5.67 -24.87 9.13
CA VAL A 43 5.07 -25.11 7.81
C VAL A 43 3.69 -25.74 7.94
N LEU A 44 3.50 -26.73 8.82
CA LEU A 44 2.20 -27.36 9.09
C LEU A 44 1.17 -26.36 9.63
N LEU A 45 1.57 -25.42 10.48
CA LEU A 45 0.68 -24.36 11.00
C LEU A 45 0.31 -23.33 9.92
N ARG A 46 1.22 -23.02 8.97
CA ARG A 46 0.93 -22.18 7.80
C ARG A 46 -0.05 -22.86 6.83
N LEU A 47 0.11 -24.16 6.57
CA LEU A 47 -0.83 -24.96 5.76
C LEU A 47 -2.21 -25.08 6.45
N ARG A 48 -2.25 -25.26 7.78
CA ARG A 48 -3.52 -25.27 8.55
C ARG A 48 -4.24 -23.91 8.62
N ARG A 49 -3.55 -22.78 8.42
CA ARG A 49 -4.19 -21.45 8.30
C ARG A 49 -4.75 -21.20 6.90
N ALA A 50 -4.12 -21.75 5.86
CA ALA A 50 -4.66 -21.73 4.50
C ALA A 50 -5.96 -22.57 4.37
N ALA A 51 -6.03 -23.74 5.02
CA ALA A 51 -7.19 -24.62 4.96
C ALA A 51 -8.39 -24.19 5.84
N ARG A 52 -8.21 -23.26 6.79
CA ARG A 52 -9.30 -22.75 7.66
C ARG A 52 -10.11 -21.59 7.05
N ARG A 53 -9.78 -21.14 5.83
CA ARG A 53 -10.58 -20.13 5.09
C ARG A 53 -11.62 -20.72 4.14
N VAL A 54 -11.68 -22.05 3.98
CA VAL A 54 -12.58 -22.72 3.01
C VAL A 54 -13.74 -23.50 3.67
N ARG A 55 -13.83 -23.52 5.01
CA ARG A 55 -14.89 -24.25 5.76
C ARG A 55 -15.84 -23.35 6.56
N ALA A 56 -16.15 -22.17 6.02
CA ALA A 56 -17.24 -21.32 6.53
C ALA A 56 -18.24 -21.00 5.41
N LEU A 57 -18.49 -21.96 4.52
CA LEU A 57 -19.40 -21.82 3.38
C LEU A 57 -20.06 -23.18 3.08
N ALA A 58 -20.72 -23.77 4.07
CA ALA A 58 -21.58 -24.93 3.90
C ALA A 58 -22.43 -25.16 5.16
N LEU A 59 -23.52 -24.40 5.35
CA LEU A 59 -24.74 -24.85 6.04
C LEU A 59 -25.84 -23.77 6.06
N VAL A 60 -26.50 -23.52 4.92
CA VAL A 60 -27.94 -23.19 4.88
C VAL A 60 -28.50 -23.73 3.56
N LEU A 61 -28.85 -25.02 3.53
CA LEU A 61 -29.77 -25.59 2.56
C LEU A 61 -31.02 -26.01 3.35
N ALA A 62 -31.98 -25.11 3.45
CA ALA A 62 -33.34 -25.43 3.87
C ALA A 62 -34.29 -24.70 2.92
N VAL A 63 -34.64 -25.43 1.86
CA VAL A 63 -35.93 -25.49 1.17
C VAL A 63 -36.91 -24.36 1.51
N GLY A 64 -37.11 -23.47 0.55
CA GLY A 64 -38.28 -22.60 0.47
C GLY A 64 -38.60 -22.35 -1.01
N ALA A 65 -39.54 -23.12 -1.55
CA ALA A 65 -40.11 -22.88 -2.87
C ALA A 65 -40.86 -21.54 -2.84
N GLY A 66 -40.49 -20.61 -3.73
CA GLY A 66 -41.18 -19.34 -3.89
C GLY A 66 -40.54 -18.51 -4.98
N ALA A 67 -41.21 -18.44 -6.14
CA ALA A 67 -41.04 -17.51 -7.26
C ALA A 67 -39.60 -17.02 -7.54
N ALA A 68 -38.99 -17.56 -8.59
CA ALA A 68 -37.81 -16.98 -9.24
C ALA A 68 -38.17 -15.62 -9.87
N GLY A 69 -38.29 -14.59 -9.04
CA GLY A 69 -38.04 -13.22 -9.46
C GLY A 69 -36.54 -13.11 -9.67
N SER A 70 -36.12 -12.96 -10.92
CA SER A 70 -34.75 -12.61 -11.28
C SER A 70 -34.41 -11.26 -10.67
N ALA A 71 -33.90 -11.27 -9.43
CA ALA A 71 -33.21 -10.14 -8.84
C ALA A 71 -31.90 -9.97 -9.60
N GLN A 72 -31.97 -9.22 -10.69
CA GLN A 72 -30.80 -8.63 -11.32
C GLN A 72 -30.12 -7.83 -10.21
N LEU A 73 -29.01 -8.33 -9.66
CA LEU A 73 -28.06 -7.45 -9.01
C LEU A 73 -27.55 -6.55 -10.12
N ALA A 74 -28.20 -5.40 -10.27
CA ALA A 74 -27.54 -4.24 -10.80
C ALA A 74 -26.38 -3.97 -9.84
N THR A 75 -25.23 -4.56 -10.14
CA THR A 75 -23.99 -3.82 -10.01
C THR A 75 -24.23 -2.52 -10.76
N GLY A 76 -24.74 -1.53 -10.04
CA GLY A 76 -24.48 -0.14 -10.34
C GLY A 76 -22.98 0.01 -10.24
N GLY A 77 -22.26 -0.48 -11.26
CA GLY A 77 -21.00 0.11 -11.64
C GLY A 77 -21.37 1.55 -11.86
N ALA A 78 -21.07 2.38 -10.86
CA ALA A 78 -21.30 3.80 -10.93
C ALA A 78 -20.71 4.22 -12.27
N GLU A 79 -21.58 4.67 -13.18
CA GLU A 79 -21.15 5.38 -14.37
C GLU A 79 -20.09 6.36 -13.87
N PRO A 80 -18.84 6.30 -14.38
CA PRO A 80 -17.81 7.21 -13.91
C PRO A 80 -18.41 8.61 -13.99
N PRO A 81 -18.35 9.40 -12.90
CA PRO A 81 -18.92 10.75 -12.90
C PRO A 81 -18.47 11.43 -14.19
N GLY A 82 -19.45 11.91 -14.95
CA GLY A 82 -19.32 12.12 -16.39
C GLY A 82 -18.15 13.02 -16.79
N ARG A 83 -17.92 13.12 -18.10
CA ARG A 83 -16.91 14.04 -18.65
C ARG A 83 -17.20 15.47 -18.14
N MET A 84 -16.19 16.09 -17.54
CA MET A 84 -16.23 17.48 -17.09
C MET A 84 -15.17 18.30 -17.81
N VAL A 85 -15.34 19.62 -17.83
CA VAL A 85 -14.37 20.55 -18.40
C VAL A 85 -13.83 21.48 -17.32
N VAL A 86 -12.55 21.83 -17.42
CA VAL A 86 -11.91 22.81 -16.55
C VAL A 86 -12.48 24.20 -16.85
N ALA A 87 -13.06 24.84 -15.83
CA ALA A 87 -13.68 26.16 -15.94
C ALA A 87 -12.75 27.30 -15.50
N ALA A 88 -11.64 26.99 -14.82
CA ALA A 88 -10.63 27.96 -14.40
C ALA A 88 -9.53 28.15 -15.46
N ASP A 89 -8.85 29.30 -15.46
CA ASP A 89 -7.74 29.58 -16.39
C ASP A 89 -6.52 28.68 -16.17
N GLY A 90 -6.32 28.22 -14.92
CA GLY A 90 -5.32 27.22 -14.56
C GLY A 90 -5.77 26.43 -13.35
N LEU A 91 -5.88 25.10 -13.51
CA LEU A 91 -6.26 24.18 -12.44
C LEU A 91 -5.13 23.22 -12.13
N HIS A 92 -4.61 23.28 -10.91
CA HIS A 92 -3.54 22.37 -10.47
C HIS A 92 -4.03 20.93 -10.41
N LEU A 93 -3.26 20.05 -11.06
CA LEU A 93 -3.41 18.60 -10.98
C LEU A 93 -2.56 18.09 -9.81
N ARG A 94 -3.17 17.81 -8.66
CA ARG A 94 -2.50 17.44 -7.41
C ARG A 94 -2.27 15.94 -7.30
N THR A 95 -1.27 15.52 -6.53
CA THR A 95 -1.00 14.11 -6.23
C THR A 95 -1.94 13.51 -5.18
N CYS A 96 -2.62 14.35 -4.40
CA CYS A 96 -3.58 13.95 -3.38
C CYS A 96 -4.70 15.00 -3.23
N PRO A 97 -5.82 14.71 -2.53
CA PRO A 97 -6.93 15.63 -2.33
C PRO A 97 -6.63 16.70 -1.26
N ASP A 98 -5.51 17.42 -1.42
CA ASP A 98 -5.08 18.51 -0.55
C ASP A 98 -4.20 19.50 -1.34
N THR A 99 -4.27 20.79 -1.01
CA THR A 99 -3.44 21.83 -1.62
C THR A 99 -1.96 21.76 -1.25
N ALA A 100 -1.62 21.13 -0.11
CA ALA A 100 -0.25 20.93 0.36
C ALA A 100 0.50 19.83 -0.41
N CYS A 101 -0.23 19.00 -1.18
CA CYS A 101 0.33 17.97 -2.03
C CYS A 101 0.97 18.55 -3.30
N GLY A 102 1.91 17.79 -3.85
CA GLY A 102 2.62 18.13 -5.09
C GLY A 102 1.66 18.35 -6.26
N SER A 103 2.04 19.24 -7.18
CA SER A 103 1.34 19.47 -8.44
C SER A 103 2.04 18.72 -9.56
N LEU A 104 1.33 17.82 -10.24
CA LEU A 104 1.74 17.12 -11.45
C LEU A 104 1.76 18.02 -12.70
N GLY A 105 1.05 19.15 -12.63
CA GLY A 105 0.98 20.16 -13.68
C GLY A 105 -0.21 21.10 -13.49
N VAL A 106 -0.53 21.88 -14.51
CA VAL A 106 -1.69 22.79 -14.55
C VAL A 106 -2.50 22.47 -15.79
N LEU A 107 -3.80 22.28 -15.62
CA LEU A 107 -4.76 22.12 -16.70
C LEU A 107 -5.32 23.48 -17.11
N SER A 108 -5.34 23.76 -18.40
CA SER A 108 -5.91 24.99 -18.95
C SER A 108 -7.44 24.93 -18.98
N ARG A 109 -8.09 26.10 -19.04
CA ARG A 109 -9.54 26.21 -19.28
C ARG A 109 -9.94 25.39 -20.52
N GLY A 110 -11.08 24.72 -20.44
CA GLY A 110 -11.63 23.88 -21.51
C GLY A 110 -11.04 22.48 -21.58
N THR A 111 -9.99 22.16 -20.81
CA THR A 111 -9.46 20.80 -20.73
C THR A 111 -10.55 19.85 -20.23
N GLU A 112 -10.82 18.80 -21.00
CA GLU A 112 -11.76 17.77 -20.59
C GLU A 112 -11.09 16.77 -19.64
N VAL A 113 -11.79 16.39 -18.57
CA VAL A 113 -11.34 15.43 -17.58
C VAL A 113 -12.42 14.37 -17.32
N ALA A 114 -12.00 13.12 -17.21
CA ALA A 114 -12.86 12.02 -16.81
C ALA A 114 -12.82 11.86 -15.29
N VAL A 115 -13.95 12.09 -14.63
CA VAL A 115 -14.05 11.95 -13.17
C VAL A 115 -14.15 10.47 -12.82
N ARG A 116 -13.34 10.01 -11.86
CA ARG A 116 -13.27 8.60 -11.46
C ARG A 116 -13.74 8.35 -10.03
N GLU A 117 -13.54 9.32 -9.15
CA GLU A 117 -13.90 9.24 -7.73
C GLU A 117 -13.97 10.64 -7.14
N ALA A 118 -14.85 10.85 -6.16
CA ALA A 118 -14.93 12.09 -5.39
C ALA A 118 -14.55 11.84 -3.93
N ARG A 119 -13.83 12.79 -3.33
CA ARG A 119 -13.49 12.85 -1.90
C ARG A 119 -13.67 14.28 -1.41
N GLY A 120 -14.83 14.57 -0.82
CA GLY A 120 -15.20 15.93 -0.44
C GLY A 120 -15.20 16.86 -1.65
N VAL A 121 -14.44 17.95 -1.58
CA VAL A 121 -14.29 18.95 -2.66
C VAL A 121 -13.22 18.59 -3.70
N TRP A 122 -12.65 17.39 -3.61
CA TRP A 122 -11.65 16.91 -4.55
C TRP A 122 -12.19 15.77 -5.39
N VAL A 123 -11.76 15.74 -6.64
CA VAL A 123 -12.09 14.66 -7.56
C VAL A 123 -10.84 14.07 -8.19
N ARG A 124 -10.76 12.74 -8.21
CA ARG A 124 -9.72 12.03 -8.94
C ARG A 124 -10.08 12.05 -10.40
N VAL A 125 -9.15 12.53 -11.21
CA VAL A 125 -9.24 12.52 -12.66
C VAL A 125 -8.19 11.55 -13.20
N GLY A 126 -8.59 10.65 -14.09
CA GLY A 126 -7.69 9.62 -14.62
C GLY A 126 -7.37 8.47 -13.66
N ALA A 127 -6.59 7.52 -14.16
CA ALA A 127 -6.17 6.34 -13.41
C ALA A 127 -4.85 6.60 -12.66
N PRO A 128 -4.57 5.86 -11.57
CA PRO A 128 -3.24 5.88 -10.97
C PRO A 128 -2.17 5.43 -11.97
N ALA A 129 -1.00 6.07 -11.94
CA ALA A 129 0.16 5.76 -12.77
C ALA A 129 1.42 5.61 -11.90
N ASP A 130 2.51 5.12 -12.49
CA ASP A 130 3.83 5.15 -11.86
C ASP A 130 4.23 6.61 -11.55
N ALA A 131 4.75 6.87 -10.36
CA ALA A 131 5.11 8.22 -9.89
C ALA A 131 6.53 8.64 -10.31
N ALA A 132 7.25 7.80 -11.06
CA ALA A 132 8.65 8.01 -11.43
C ALA A 132 9.53 8.33 -10.21
N CYS A 133 9.39 7.50 -9.16
CA CYS A 133 10.13 7.69 -7.92
C CYS A 133 11.61 7.31 -8.09
N ALA A 134 12.50 8.29 -7.90
CA ALA A 134 13.95 8.10 -7.89
C ALA A 134 14.55 8.89 -6.72
N GLY A 135 15.45 8.28 -5.94
CA GLY A 135 16.06 8.95 -4.78
C GLY A 135 15.06 9.41 -3.70
N GLY A 136 13.85 8.83 -3.66
CA GLY A 136 12.79 9.26 -2.74
C GLY A 136 11.94 10.43 -3.23
N GLU A 137 12.18 10.93 -4.44
CA GLU A 137 11.41 12.03 -5.06
C GLU A 137 10.72 11.58 -6.35
N SER A 138 9.56 12.17 -6.63
CA SER A 138 8.75 11.91 -7.81
C SER A 138 9.19 12.79 -8.97
N GLY A 139 9.62 12.20 -10.08
CA GLY A 139 9.92 12.91 -11.32
C GLY A 139 8.70 13.60 -11.96
N LEU A 140 7.48 13.16 -11.64
CA LEU A 140 6.25 13.74 -12.18
C LEU A 140 5.77 15.02 -11.48
N VAL A 141 6.21 15.27 -10.25
CA VAL A 141 5.76 16.46 -9.51
C VAL A 141 6.52 17.66 -10.05
N GLN A 142 5.81 18.63 -10.62
CA GLN A 142 6.37 19.86 -11.17
C GLN A 142 6.60 20.93 -10.09
N THR A 143 5.70 21.05 -9.13
CA THR A 143 5.81 22.04 -8.03
C THR A 143 5.31 21.47 -6.70
N GLY A 144 5.79 22.03 -5.58
CA GLY A 144 5.39 21.61 -4.24
C GLY A 144 6.11 20.36 -3.72
N ARG A 145 5.44 19.58 -2.87
CA ARG A 145 6.01 18.40 -2.20
C ARG A 145 6.31 17.30 -3.23
N ARG A 146 7.59 16.96 -3.40
CA ARG A 146 8.07 15.94 -4.36
C ARG A 146 8.28 14.56 -3.74
N ALA A 147 8.28 14.46 -2.42
CA ALA A 147 8.60 13.22 -1.72
C ALA A 147 7.63 12.08 -2.13
N CYS A 148 8.20 10.93 -2.48
CA CYS A 148 7.47 9.70 -2.75
C CYS A 148 7.04 9.04 -1.44
N ARG A 149 6.04 9.64 -0.81
CA ARG A 149 5.49 9.20 0.47
C ARG A 149 3.96 9.19 0.44
N PRO A 150 3.32 8.35 1.27
CA PRO A 150 1.86 8.29 1.34
C PRO A 150 1.19 9.62 1.71
N ASP A 151 1.84 10.45 2.55
CA ASP A 151 1.33 11.78 2.91
C ASP A 151 1.31 12.77 1.72
N ASN A 152 1.97 12.44 0.62
CA ASN A 152 1.91 13.16 -0.65
C ASN A 152 1.01 12.47 -1.69
N GLY A 153 0.19 11.50 -1.29
CA GLY A 153 -0.64 10.71 -2.20
C GLY A 153 0.13 9.75 -3.10
N ILE A 154 1.40 9.47 -2.79
CA ILE A 154 2.23 8.51 -3.52
C ILE A 154 2.34 7.24 -2.69
N GLU A 155 1.65 6.19 -3.14
CA GLU A 155 1.57 4.90 -2.45
C GLU A 155 2.15 3.81 -3.34
N ASN A 156 3.11 3.04 -2.82
CA ASN A 156 3.77 1.96 -3.56
C ASN A 156 4.32 2.42 -4.91
N GLY A 157 4.90 3.63 -4.96
CA GLY A 157 5.45 4.21 -6.18
C GLY A 157 4.40 4.65 -7.20
N ARG A 158 3.10 4.66 -6.86
CA ARG A 158 2.03 5.11 -7.75
C ARG A 158 1.38 6.38 -7.26
N VAL A 159 0.88 7.18 -8.19
CA VAL A 159 0.21 8.45 -7.94
C VAL A 159 -1.09 8.54 -8.74
N ALA A 160 -2.11 9.16 -8.15
CA ALA A 160 -3.37 9.44 -8.81
C ALA A 160 -3.56 10.97 -8.95
N PRO A 161 -4.06 11.47 -10.08
CA PRO A 161 -4.27 12.89 -10.26
C PRO A 161 -5.58 13.36 -9.60
N TRP A 162 -5.52 14.46 -8.84
CA TRP A 162 -6.68 15.07 -8.18
C TRP A 162 -6.83 16.54 -8.58
N VAL A 163 -8.06 17.01 -8.72
CA VAL A 163 -8.38 18.42 -8.92
C VAL A 163 -9.52 18.86 -8.00
N HIS A 164 -9.60 20.15 -7.72
CA HIS A 164 -10.68 20.70 -6.91
C HIS A 164 -11.96 20.84 -7.76
N SER A 165 -13.08 20.27 -7.28
CA SER A 165 -14.32 20.16 -8.05
C SER A 165 -14.98 21.51 -8.36
N GLY A 166 -14.77 22.52 -7.51
CA GLY A 166 -15.28 23.88 -7.74
C GLY A 166 -14.71 24.59 -8.97
N HIS A 167 -13.74 23.99 -9.67
CA HIS A 167 -13.17 24.51 -10.92
C HIS A 167 -13.55 23.65 -12.14
N LEU A 168 -14.52 22.76 -11.99
CA LEU A 168 -15.05 21.93 -13.07
C LEU A 168 -16.48 22.33 -13.41
N ALA A 169 -16.83 22.21 -14.68
CA ALA A 169 -18.19 22.35 -15.19
C ALA A 169 -18.59 21.11 -16.01
N PRO A 170 -19.88 20.80 -16.17
CA PRO A 170 -20.33 19.77 -17.10
C PRO A 170 -19.78 20.02 -18.52
N ALA A 171 -19.31 18.97 -19.19
CA ALA A 171 -18.87 19.10 -20.58
C ALA A 171 -20.06 19.46 -21.50
N PRO A 172 -19.88 20.36 -22.48
CA PRO A 172 -20.92 20.67 -23.45
C PRO A 172 -21.31 19.40 -24.23
N GLY A 173 -22.61 19.07 -24.24
CA GLY A 173 -23.15 17.86 -24.87
C GLY A 173 -23.32 16.66 -23.93
N GLY A 174 -22.93 16.76 -22.67
CA GLY A 174 -23.29 15.77 -21.64
C GLY A 174 -24.74 15.97 -21.22
N THR A 175 -25.67 15.22 -21.81
CA THR A 175 -27.04 15.08 -21.30
C THR A 175 -26.96 14.59 -19.86
N GLY A 176 -27.12 15.53 -18.91
CA GLY A 176 -27.39 15.17 -17.53
C GLY A 176 -28.67 14.36 -17.51
N ALA A 177 -28.54 13.05 -17.36
CA ALA A 177 -29.66 12.18 -17.04
C ALA A 177 -30.17 12.62 -15.65
N SER A 178 -31.13 13.55 -15.68
CA SER A 178 -31.96 13.89 -14.54
C SER A 178 -32.78 12.65 -14.21
N VAL A 179 -32.38 11.94 -13.15
CA VAL A 179 -33.22 10.93 -12.52
C VAL A 179 -34.33 11.69 -11.81
N ARG A 180 -35.55 11.58 -12.34
CA ARG A 180 -36.80 11.93 -11.66
C ARG A 180 -37.15 10.89 -10.61
#